data_AF-A0A950BJ31-F1
#
_entry.id   AF-A0A950BJ31-F1
#
_cell.length_a   1.000
_cell.length_b   1.000
_cell.length_c   1.000
_cell.angle_alpha   90.00
_cell.angle_beta   90.00
_cell.angle_gamma   90.00
#
_symmetry.space_group_name_H-M   'P 1'
#
loop_
_entity.id
_entity.type
_entity.pdbx_description
1 polymer ?
#
loop_
_entity_poly.entity_id
_entity_poly.type
_entity_poly.pdbx_seq_one_letter_code
_entity_poly.pdbx_strand_id
1 'polypeptide(L)' 'GRAQYVTIDDEEALKAFHDCCRIEGIIPALESSHALAYAAKLAPTLPREKILLVNLSGRGDKDMHTVAERSGIQF' A
#
# COMPACT_ATOMS: atom_id res chain seq x y z
N GLY A 1 -9.34 18.11 -15.78
CA GLY A 1 -9.07 18.18 -14.32
C GLY A 1 -7.59 17.95 -14.07
N ARG A 2 -7.04 18.43 -12.94
CA ARG A 2 -5.60 18.34 -12.63
C ARG A 2 -5.18 17.00 -12.01
N ALA A 3 -6.13 16.22 -11.50
CA ALA A 3 -5.90 14.92 -10.89
C ALA A 3 -7.02 13.94 -11.27
N GLN A 4 -6.71 12.65 -11.20
CA GLN A 4 -7.67 11.55 -11.25
C GLN A 4 -7.75 10.93 -9.85
N TYR A 5 -8.96 10.64 -9.40
CA TYR A 5 -9.20 10.04 -8.09
C TYR A 5 -9.70 8.62 -8.29
N VAL A 6 -9.13 7.71 -7.53
CA VAL A 6 -9.38 6.26 -7.59
C VAL A 6 -9.53 5.75 -6.17
N THR A 7 -10.21 4.61 -6.03
CA THR A 7 -10.42 3.95 -4.74
C THR A 7 -9.69 2.61 -4.73
N ILE A 8 -9.24 2.23 -3.55
CA ILE A 8 -8.66 0.93 -3.22
C ILE A 8 -9.42 0.44 -2.00
N ASP A 9 -9.74 -0.86 -1.96
CA ASP A 9 -10.40 -1.45 -0.81
C ASP A 9 -9.41 -1.87 0.28
N ASP A 10 -9.94 -2.18 1.47
CA ASP A 10 -9.14 -2.51 2.64
C ASP A 10 -8.29 -3.78 2.44
N GLU A 11 -8.79 -4.77 1.69
CA GLU A 11 -8.08 -6.03 1.44
C GLU A 11 -6.88 -5.82 0.51
N GLU A 12 -7.06 -4.98 -0.51
CA GLU A 12 -6.00 -4.58 -1.42
C GLU A 12 -4.92 -3.76 -0.73
N ALA A 13 -5.34 -2.83 0.15
CA ALA A 13 -4.41 -2.07 0.97
C ALA A 13 -3.64 -2.97 1.95
N LEU A 14 -4.31 -3.92 2.61
CA LEU A 14 -3.65 -4.89 3.49
C LEU A 14 -2.66 -5.78 2.74
N LYS A 15 -3.03 -6.24 1.54
CA LYS A 15 -2.11 -7.00 0.69
C LYS A 15 -0.86 -6.17 0.35
N ALA A 16 -1.05 -4.92 -0.07
CA ALA A 16 0.08 -4.05 -0.41
C ALA A 16 0.96 -3.70 0.81
N PHE A 17 0.36 -3.58 1.99
CA PHE A 17 1.10 -3.45 3.25
C PHE A 17 2.03 -4.65 3.46
N HIS A 18 1.49 -5.87 3.37
CA HIS A 18 2.27 -7.11 3.56
C HIS A 18 3.35 -7.28 2.49
N ASP A 19 3.04 -6.97 1.23
CA ASP A 19 3.99 -7.01 0.13
C ASP A 19 5.17 -6.04 0.37
N CYS A 20 4.89 -4.79 0.77
CA CYS A 20 5.93 -3.80 1.06
C CYS A 20 6.82 -4.23 2.24
N CYS A 21 6.22 -4.77 3.30
CA CYS A 21 6.97 -5.31 4.44
C CYS A 21 7.88 -6.47 4.01
N ARG A 22 7.38 -7.37 3.15
CA ARG A 22 8.10 -8.58 2.74
C ARG A 22 9.19 -8.31 1.73
N ILE A 23 8.93 -7.43 0.76
CA ILE A 23 9.80 -7.20 -0.40
C ILE A 23 10.85 -6.13 -0.07
N GLU A 24 10.42 -5.03 0.56
CA GLU A 24 11.26 -3.84 0.77
C GLU A 24 11.73 -3.69 2.22
N GLY A 25 11.16 -4.45 3.16
CA GLY A 25 11.48 -4.32 4.60
C GLY A 25 10.99 -3.01 5.22
N ILE A 26 10.07 -2.32 4.56
CA ILE A 26 9.45 -1.07 5.02
C ILE A 26 8.07 -1.40 5.58
N ILE A 27 7.73 -0.83 6.74
CA ILE A 27 6.39 -0.94 7.33
C ILE A 27 5.63 0.35 7.00
N PRO A 28 4.84 0.40 5.91
CA PRO A 28 4.11 1.61 5.53
C PRO A 28 2.90 1.84 6.45
N ALA A 29 2.48 3.09 6.61
CA ALA A 29 1.16 3.38 7.20
C ALA A 29 0.04 2.77 6.33
N LEU A 30 -1.09 2.40 6.93
CA LEU A 30 -2.21 1.82 6.19
C LEU A 30 -2.76 2.75 5.09
N GLU A 31 -2.74 4.06 5.31
CA GLU A 31 -3.11 5.05 4.29
C GLU A 31 -2.12 5.08 3.12
N SER A 32 -0.82 4.88 3.39
CA SER A 32 0.19 4.77 2.33
C SER A 32 0.04 3.48 1.53
N SER A 33 -0.40 2.39 2.16
CA SER A 33 -0.64 1.11 1.50
C SER A 33 -1.73 1.18 0.43
N HIS A 34 -2.70 2.11 0.55
CA HIS A 34 -3.66 2.37 -0.51
C HIS A 34 -2.98 2.88 -1.79
N ALA A 35 -2.00 3.78 -1.65
CA ALA A 35 -1.25 4.29 -2.79
C ALA A 35 -0.37 3.21 -3.42
N LEU A 36 0.24 2.34 -2.60
CA LEU A 36 1.02 1.20 -3.08
C LEU A 36 0.17 0.16 -3.82
N ALA A 37 -1.02 -0.16 -3.30
CA ALA A 37 -1.97 -1.05 -3.94
C ALA A 37 -2.40 -0.53 -5.32
N TYR A 38 -2.71 0.77 -5.42
CA TYR A 38 -3.02 1.38 -6.71
C TYR A 38 -1.82 1.37 -7.65
N ALA A 39 -0.62 1.68 -7.16
CA ALA A 39 0.60 1.65 -7.95
C ALA A 39 0.88 0.24 -8.50
N ALA A 40 0.67 -0.82 -7.71
CA ALA A 40 0.83 -2.21 -8.12
C ALA A 40 -0.15 -2.62 -9.24
N LYS A 41 -1.36 -2.05 -9.26
CA LYS A 41 -2.34 -2.23 -10.35
C LYS A 41 -2.00 -1.43 -11.59
N LEU A 42 -1.51 -0.20 -11.41
CA LEU A 42 -1.23 0.73 -12.51
C LEU A 42 0.07 0.37 -13.24
N ALA A 43 1.12 -0.02 -12.51
CA ALA A 43 2.46 -0.25 -13.07
C ALA A 43 2.48 -1.25 -14.25
N PRO A 44 1.75 -2.39 -14.24
CA PRO A 44 1.69 -3.31 -15.36
C PRO A 44 1.07 -2.74 -16.64
N THR A 45 0.28 -1.66 -16.54
CA THR A 45 -0.37 -1.01 -17.70
C THR A 45 0.50 0.06 -18.35
N LEU A 46 1.63 0.41 -17.73
CA LEU A 46 2.53 1.47 -18.18
C LEU A 46 3.74 0.89 -18.92
N PRO A 47 4.34 1.66 -19.86
CA PRO A 47 5.63 1.30 -20.45
C PRO A 47 6.71 1.11 -19.38
N ARG A 48 7.65 0.18 -19.62
CA ARG A 48 8.68 -0.22 -18.67
C ARG A 48 9.60 0.92 -18.24
N GLU A 49 9.76 1.95 -19.08
CA GLU A 49 10.60 3.11 -18.86
C GLU A 49 9.91 4.20 -18.01
N LYS A 50 8.62 4.05 -17.71
CA LYS A 50 7.90 5.02 -16.87
C LYS A 50 8.35 4.92 -15.42
N ILE A 51 8.61 6.08 -14.83
CA ILE A 51 8.90 6.23 -13.41
C ILE A 51 7.60 6.59 -12.68
N LEU A 52 7.25 5.81 -11.66
CA LEU A 52 6.15 6.11 -10.75
C LEU A 52 6.72 6.61 -9.43
N LEU A 53 6.28 7.79 -8.98
CA LEU A 53 6.59 8.30 -7.65
C LEU A 53 5.38 8.05 -6.74
N VAL A 54 5.58 7.27 -5.69
CA VAL A 54 4.57 6.99 -4.66
C VAL A 54 4.99 7.67 -3.37
N ASN A 55 4.07 8.43 -2.77
CA ASN A 55 4.32 9.09 -1.49
C ASN A 55 4.01 8.13 -0.33
N LEU A 56 5.01 7.80 0.49
CA LEU A 56 4.82 7.13 1.77
C LEU A 56 4.61 8.20 2.85
N SER A 57 3.35 8.52 3.11
CA SER A 57 2.94 9.60 4.01
C SER A 57 3.30 9.35 5.48
N GLY A 58 3.52 8.09 5.86
CA GLY A 58 3.81 7.72 7.25
C GLY A 58 4.31 6.29 7.40
N ARG A 59 4.69 5.97 8.64
CA ARG A 59 5.15 4.64 9.08
C ARG A 59 4.01 3.87 9.77
N GLY A 60 3.99 2.55 9.60
CA GLY A 60 2.92 1.68 10.11
C GLY A 60 3.11 1.14 11.53
N ASP A 61 4.14 1.58 12.28
CA ASP A 61 4.40 1.13 13.66
C ASP A 61 3.18 1.29 14.57
N LYS A 62 2.36 2.32 14.34
CA LYS A 62 1.15 2.60 15.13
C LYS A 62 -0.03 1.71 14.74
N ASP A 63 -0.02 1.18 13.53
CA ASP A 63 -1.14 0.45 12.93
C ASP A 63 -1.02 -1.06 13.13
N MET A 64 0.06 -1.54 13.76
CA MET A 64 0.32 -2.98 13.93
C MET A 64 -0.81 -3.73 14.65
N HIS A 65 -1.48 -3.11 15.63
CA HIS A 65 -2.63 -3.74 16.29
C HIS A 65 -3.81 -3.90 15.34
N THR A 66 -4.14 -2.85 14.58
CA THR A 66 -5.21 -2.89 13.58
C THR A 66 -4.92 -3.87 12.46
N VAL A 67 -3.66 -3.95 12.00
CA VAL A 67 -3.25 -4.93 10.98
C VAL A 67 -3.32 -6.35 11.54
N ALA A 68 -2.89 -6.58 12.78
CA ALA A 68 -2.94 -7.90 13.41
C ALA A 68 -4.39 -8.40 13.52
N GLU A 69 -5.30 -7.55 14.00
CA GLU A 69 -6.73 -7.86 14.07
C GLU A 69 -7.32 -8.19 12.69
N ARG A 70 -7.05 -7.35 11.68
CA ARG A 70 -7.55 -7.53 10.32
C ARG A 70 -6.92 -8.72 9.59
N SER A 71 -5.68 -9.08 9.94
CA SER A 71 -4.98 -10.24 9.37
C SER A 71 -5.33 -11.56 10.09
N GLY A 72 -6.21 -11.53 11.09
CA GLY A 72 -6.59 -12.70 11.87
C GLY A 72 -5.48 -13.25 12.77
N ILE A 73 -4.48 -12.44 13.10
CA ILE A 73 -3.38 -12.82 13.99
C ILE A 73 -3.87 -12.61 15.42
N GLN A 74 -4.19 -13.69 16.13
CA GLN A 74 -4.49 -13.66 17.56
C GLN A 74 -3.22 -13.97 18.36
N PHE A 75 -2.95 -13.17 19.40
CA PHE A 75 -1.87 -13.38 20.36
C PHE A 75 -2.32 -14.31 21.49
#